data_AF-Q7NIV6-F1
#
_entry.id   AF-Q7NIV6-F1
#
_cell.length_a   1.000
_cell.length_b   1.000
_cell.length_c   1.000
_cell.angle_alpha   90.00
_cell.angle_beta   90.00
_cell.angle_gamma   90.00
#
_symmetry.space_group_name_H-M   'P 1'
#
loop_
_entity.id
_entity.type
_entity.pdbx_description
1 polymer ?
#
loop_
_entity_poly.entity_id
_entity_poly.type
_entity_poly.pdbx_seq_one_letter_code
_entity_poly.pdbx_strand_id
1 'polypeptide(L)'
;MKARHGKSGTMAKESVTFRVEAGLLASVDELARLFERDRSWVLNEAIRVYIREQQAQLERLDEGIAQAERGEFATQPQIDELFRQIRALP
;
A
#
# COMPACT_ATOMS: atom_id res chain seq x y z
N MET A 1 -18.93 14.00 -39.44
CA MET A 1 -19.40 13.67 -38.08
C MET A 1 -19.58 12.17 -37.96
N LYS A 2 -18.71 11.46 -37.22
CA LYS A 2 -18.98 10.10 -36.73
C LYS A 2 -18.41 9.97 -35.31
N ALA A 3 -19.25 9.41 -34.44
CA ALA A 3 -19.16 9.47 -33.00
C ALA A 3 -17.96 8.70 -32.42
N ARG A 4 -17.35 9.32 -31.40
CA ARG A 4 -16.37 8.74 -30.49
C ARG A 4 -17.07 7.63 -29.69
N HIS A 5 -16.67 6.38 -29.87
CA HIS A 5 -16.95 5.31 -28.90
C HIS A 5 -15.62 4.94 -28.25
N GLY A 6 -15.32 5.59 -27.13
CA GLY A 6 -14.29 5.11 -26.20
C GLY A 6 -14.81 3.82 -25.58
N LYS A 7 -14.28 2.67 -26.03
CA LYS A 7 -14.52 1.38 -25.39
C LYS A 7 -13.77 1.42 -24.06
N SER A 8 -14.48 1.59 -22.96
CA SER A 8 -13.95 1.34 -21.62
C SER A 8 -13.50 -0.12 -21.61
N GLY A 9 -12.19 -0.35 -21.67
CA GLY A 9 -11.63 -1.69 -21.66
C GLY A 9 -11.87 -2.30 -20.28
N THR A 10 -12.74 -3.30 -20.21
CA THR A 10 -12.82 -4.18 -19.04
C THR A 10 -11.41 -4.71 -18.77
N MET A 11 -10.81 -4.32 -17.65
CA MET A 11 -9.52 -4.87 -17.22
C MET A 11 -9.64 -6.39 -17.19
N ALA A 12 -8.76 -7.09 -17.92
CA ALA A 12 -8.74 -8.54 -17.92
C ALA A 12 -8.54 -9.05 -16.49
N LYS A 13 -9.37 -10.01 -16.07
CA LYS A 13 -9.20 -10.68 -14.77
C LYS A 13 -8.38 -11.94 -14.99
N GLU A 14 -7.29 -12.06 -14.24
CA GLU A 14 -6.44 -13.25 -14.22
C GLU A 14 -6.69 -14.04 -12.92
N SER A 15 -6.54 -15.36 -13.01
CA SER A 15 -6.70 -16.26 -11.86
C SER A 15 -5.34 -16.74 -11.37
N VAL A 16 -5.10 -16.61 -10.06
CA VAL A 16 -3.90 -17.11 -9.41
C VAL A 16 -4.29 -18.11 -8.34
N THR A 17 -3.58 -19.24 -8.27
CA THR A 17 -3.72 -20.22 -7.18
C THR A 17 -2.49 -20.12 -6.29
N PHE A 18 -2.71 -20.00 -4.98
CA PHE A 18 -1.64 -19.90 -4.00
C PHE A 18 -2.02 -20.65 -2.71
N ARG A 19 -1.01 -21.03 -1.93
CA ARG A 19 -1.21 -21.66 -0.63
C ARG A 19 -1.39 -20.58 0.43
N VAL A 20 -2.32 -20.82 1.34
CA VAL A 20 -2.59 -19.97 2.51
C VAL A 20 -2.73 -20.85 3.73
N GLU A 21 -2.38 -20.29 4.89
CA GLU A 21 -2.69 -20.93 6.16
C GLU A 21 -4.20 -21.04 6.35
N ALA A 22 -4.66 -22.17 6.90
CA ALA A 22 -6.09 -22.44 7.08
C ALA A 22 -6.77 -21.37 7.96
N GLY A 23 -6.08 -20.89 8.99
CA GLY A 23 -6.58 -19.81 9.85
C GLY A 23 -6.78 -18.49 9.10
N LEU A 24 -5.85 -18.14 8.20
CA LEU A 24 -5.97 -16.95 7.37
C LEU A 24 -7.15 -17.05 6.40
N LEU A 25 -7.36 -18.23 5.78
CA LEU A 25 -8.51 -18.46 4.91
C LEU A 25 -9.83 -18.33 5.67
N ALA A 26 -9.91 -18.84 6.91
CA ALA A 26 -11.09 -18.69 7.76
C ALA A 26 -11.41 -17.22 8.08
N SER A 27 -10.38 -16.39 8.32
CA SER A 27 -10.56 -14.95 8.51
C SER A 27 -11.09 -14.26 7.24
N VAL A 28 -10.59 -14.65 6.07
CA VAL A 28 -11.09 -14.15 4.78
C VAL A 28 -12.56 -14.53 4.58
N ASP A 29 -12.94 -15.75 4.95
CA ASP A 29 -14.32 -16.22 4.86
C ASP A 29 -15.28 -15.41 5.73
N GLU A 30 -14.86 -15.14 6.97
CA GLU A 30 -15.68 -14.35 7.89
C GLU A 30 -15.85 -12.90 7.39
N LEU A 31 -14.78 -12.28 6.89
CA LEU A 31 -14.87 -10.95 6.29
C LEU A 31 -15.76 -10.94 5.05
N ALA A 32 -15.65 -11.94 4.18
CA ALA A 32 -16.48 -12.07 2.99
C ALA A 32 -17.97 -12.18 3.37
N ARG A 33 -18.28 -12.97 4.40
CA ARG A 33 -19.64 -13.12 4.96
C ARG A 33 -20.16 -11.80 5.53
N LEU A 34 -19.38 -11.13 6.38
CA LEU A 34 -19.76 -9.88 7.03
C LEU A 34 -19.96 -8.72 6.04
N PHE A 35 -19.17 -8.68 4.97
CA PHE A 35 -19.26 -7.64 3.94
C PHE A 35 -20.25 -7.96 2.81
N GLU A 36 -20.89 -9.14 2.83
CA GLU A 36 -21.75 -9.63 1.74
C GLU A 36 -21.03 -9.60 0.39
N ARG A 37 -19.80 -10.15 0.37
CA ARG A 37 -18.92 -10.22 -0.79
C ARG A 37 -18.33 -11.62 -0.95
N ASP A 38 -17.72 -11.88 -2.10
CA ASP A 38 -16.95 -13.10 -2.33
C ASP A 38 -15.51 -12.97 -1.77
N ARG A 39 -14.85 -14.12 -1.61
CA ARG A 39 -13.43 -14.18 -1.19
C ARG A 39 -12.54 -13.36 -2.11
N SER A 40 -12.82 -13.35 -3.41
CA SER A 40 -12.02 -12.64 -4.38
C SER A 40 -12.01 -11.14 -4.11
N TRP A 41 -13.13 -10.55 -3.71
CA TRP A 41 -13.21 -9.14 -3.33
C TRP A 41 -12.33 -8.84 -2.13
N VAL A 42 -12.43 -9.63 -1.05
CA VAL A 42 -11.63 -9.45 0.17
C VAL A 42 -10.13 -9.61 -0.12
N LEU A 43 -9.75 -10.64 -0.87
CA LEU A 43 -8.36 -10.89 -1.24
C LEU A 43 -7.81 -9.76 -2.12
N ASN A 44 -8.59 -9.27 -3.08
CA ASN A 44 -8.16 -8.16 -3.93
C ASN A 44 -8.01 -6.86 -3.13
N GLU A 45 -8.88 -6.58 -2.16
CA GLU A 45 -8.73 -5.42 -1.27
C GLU A 45 -7.46 -5.55 -0.41
N ALA A 46 -7.24 -6.72 0.20
CA ALA A 46 -6.03 -6.97 0.99
C ALA A 46 -4.74 -6.78 0.16
N ILE A 47 -4.72 -7.31 -1.07
CA ILE A 47 -3.59 -7.15 -2.00
C ILE A 47 -3.40 -5.68 -2.40
N ARG A 48 -4.50 -4.95 -2.72
CA ARG A 48 -4.43 -3.52 -3.05
C ARG A 48 -3.84 -2.69 -1.92
N VAL A 49 -4.29 -2.93 -0.69
CA VAL A 49 -3.78 -2.24 0.50
C VAL A 49 -2.30 -2.52 0.68
N TYR A 50 -1.90 -3.80 0.66
CA TYR A 50 -0.50 -4.19 0.82
C TYR A 50 0.40 -3.56 -0.25
N ILE A 51 0.06 -3.71 -1.54
CA ILE A 51 0.85 -3.16 -2.64
C ILE A 51 0.99 -1.64 -2.53
N ARG A 52 -0.11 -0.93 -2.23
CA ARG A 52 -0.09 0.54 -2.07
C ARG A 52 0.85 0.97 -0.95
N GLU A 53 0.81 0.26 0.19
CA GLU A 53 1.70 0.56 1.32
C GLU A 53 3.16 0.32 0.98
N GLN A 54 3.47 -0.81 0.33
CA GLN A 54 4.83 -1.14 -0.09
C GLN A 54 5.35 -0.14 -1.14
N GLN A 55 4.52 0.25 -2.12
CA GLN A 55 4.88 1.26 -3.11
C GLN A 55 5.21 2.60 -2.46
N ALA A 56 4.36 3.08 -1.55
CA ALA A 56 4.61 4.33 -0.85
C ALA A 56 5.88 4.27 0.02
N GLN A 57 6.23 3.10 0.56
CA GLN A 57 7.49 2.91 1.29
C GLN A 57 8.69 2.98 0.35
N LEU A 58 8.64 2.29 -0.79
CA LEU A 58 9.70 2.32 -1.79
C LEU A 58 9.93 3.72 -2.34
N GLU A 59 8.86 4.46 -2.67
CA GLU A 59 8.94 5.85 -3.14
C GLU A 59 9.65 6.76 -2.13
N ARG A 60 9.35 6.61 -0.83
CA ARG A 60 10.04 7.37 0.23
C ARG A 60 11.51 6.99 0.38
N LEU A 61 11.85 5.72 0.17
CA LEU A 61 13.25 5.27 0.20
C LEU A 61 14.02 5.89 -0.97
N ASP A 62 13.46 5.83 -2.18
CA ASP A 62 14.07 6.43 -3.38
C ASP A 62 14.24 7.94 -3.20
N GLU A 63 13.23 8.62 -2.65
CA GLU A 63 13.33 10.06 -2.34
C GLU A 63 14.43 10.34 -1.31
N GLY A 64 14.51 9.56 -0.23
CA GLY A 64 15.53 9.72 0.81
C GLY A 64 16.95 9.50 0.28
N ILE A 65 17.14 8.52 -0.61
CA ILE A 65 18.43 8.30 -1.29
C ILE A 65 18.78 9.53 -2.14
N ALA A 66 17.83 10.02 -2.95
CA ALA A 66 18.05 11.18 -3.80
C ALA A 66 18.35 12.45 -2.98
N GLN A 67 17.72 12.65 -1.82
CA GLN A 67 18.03 13.75 -0.89
C GLN A 67 19.45 13.61 -0.33
N ALA A 68 19.85 12.41 0.10
CA ALA A 68 21.20 12.14 0.60
C ALA A 68 22.28 12.39 -0.47
N GLU A 69 22.04 11.99 -1.72
CA GLU A 69 22.93 12.27 -2.86
C GLU A 69 23.08 13.77 -3.14
N ARG A 70 22.04 14.57 -2.86
CA ARG A 70 22.09 16.04 -2.94
C ARG A 70 22.67 16.70 -1.67
N GLY A 71 23.03 15.91 -0.66
CA GLY A 71 23.56 16.41 0.61
C GLY A 71 22.49 17.06 1.51
N GLU A 72 21.20 16.78 1.29
CA GLU A 72 20.07 17.33 2.04
C GLU A 72 19.90 16.62 3.38
N PHE A 73 20.90 16.75 4.25
CA PHE A 73 20.85 16.24 5.62
C PHE A 73 20.38 17.31 6.59
N ALA A 74 19.72 16.87 7.67
CA ALA A 74 19.42 17.76 8.78
C ALA A 74 20.71 18.29 9.43
N THR A 75 20.67 19.56 9.78
CA THR A 75 21.74 20.21 10.55
C THR A 75 21.70 19.77 12.02
N GLN A 76 22.83 19.92 12.72
CA GLN A 76 22.92 19.56 14.14
C GLN A 76 21.81 20.22 15.01
N PRO A 77 21.50 21.52 14.87
CA PRO A 77 20.42 22.14 15.65
C PRO A 77 19.04 21.53 15.37
N GLN A 78 18.76 21.13 14.13
CA GLN A 78 17.49 20.46 13.78
C GLN A 78 17.39 19.08 14.43
N ILE A 79 18.51 18.35 14.49
CA ILE A 79 18.58 17.06 15.18
C ILE A 79 18.40 17.23 16.70
N ASP A 80 19.01 18.25 17.30
CA ASP A 80 18.89 18.52 18.73
C ASP A 80 17.45 18.87 19.13
N GLU A 81 16.76 19.66 18.29
CA GLU A 81 15.33 19.97 18.43
C GLU A 81 14.48 18.71 18.37
N LEU A 82 14.67 17.88 17.34
CA LEU A 82 13.93 16.63 17.17
C LEU A 82 14.07 15.72 18.40
N PHE A 83 15.29 15.53 18.91
CA PHE A 83 15.51 14.71 20.10
C PHE A 83 14.86 15.28 21.36
N ARG A 84 14.76 16.61 21.48
CA ARG A 84 14.04 17.24 22.60
C ARG A 84 12.55 16.92 22.54
N GLN A 85 11.96 16.98 21.35
CA GLN A 85 10.54 16.66 21.13
C GLN A 85 10.25 15.19 21.42
N ILE A 86 11.07 14.27 20.89
CA ILE A 86 10.90 12.83 21.11
C ILE A 86 10.96 12.48 22.60
N ARG A 87 11.89 13.08 23.36
CA ARG A 87 12.00 12.86 24.82
C ARG A 87 10.84 13.43 25.63
N ALA A 88 10.08 14.36 25.06
CA ALA A 88 8.92 14.98 25.71
C ALA A 88 7.60 14.27 25.38
N LEU A 89 7.63 13.24 24.53
CA LEU A 89 6.46 12.40 24.27
C LEU A 89 6.12 11.57 25.52
N PRO A 90 4.83 11.48 25.90
CA PRO A 90 4.37 10.75 27.08
C PRO A 90 4.52 9.23 26.98
#